data_AF-A0A0F5ARK2-F1
#
_entry.id   AF-A0A0F5ARK2-F1
#
_cell.length_a   1.000
_cell.length_b   1.000
_cell.length_c   1.000
_cell.angle_alpha   90.00
_cell.angle_beta   90.00
_cell.angle_gamma   90.00
#
_symmetry.space_group_name_H-M   'P 1'
#
loop_
_entity.id
_entity.type
_entity.pdbx_description
1 polymer ?
#
loop_
_entity_poly.entity_id
_entity_poly.type
_entity_poly.pdbx_seq_one_letter_code
_entity_poly.pdbx_strand_id
1 'polypeptide(L)'
;YGNAWQNIWEWGVADRAYNLANNGYGVIYNQATHLYFDHPYEPDPSERGYYWAPRFTDTRKTFSFMPDDLYANADAKRNGAPITKQEVLDAATVKTLTRPDNVLGLQASIWSETIRSDGQFESMTFPRLFAMAERAWHRAEWEASTQTGQEANQTKRNIDYNLFANQLANYWFPQLEQQGVGFRLPVPGGVIESGILKANSPFPGLTIEYSTDNGASWQTYDAANAPHVTAPVQLRTISGDRVSRVSKIQ
;
A
#
# COMPACT_ATOMS: atom_id res chain seq x y z
N TYR A 1 -10.76 -19.17 -17.35
CA TYR A 1 -9.94 -18.02 -16.95
C TYR A 1 -9.04 -18.45 -15.79
N GLY A 2 -7.97 -17.72 -15.48
CA GLY A 2 -7.04 -18.04 -14.41
C GLY A 2 -6.53 -16.79 -13.68
N ASN A 3 -6.15 -16.96 -12.42
CA ASN A 3 -5.52 -15.90 -11.63
C ASN A 3 -4.03 -15.83 -11.96
N ALA A 4 -3.58 -14.70 -12.50
CA ALA A 4 -2.16 -14.41 -12.72
C ALA A 4 -1.60 -13.66 -11.51
N TRP A 5 -0.81 -14.36 -10.71
CA TRP A 5 -0.28 -13.87 -9.44
C TRP A 5 1.24 -13.64 -9.43
N GLN A 6 1.94 -14.18 -10.42
CA GLN A 6 3.39 -14.19 -10.46
C GLN A 6 3.92 -12.87 -11.04
N ASN A 7 4.63 -12.10 -10.20
CA ASN A 7 5.39 -10.93 -10.65
C ASN A 7 6.48 -10.48 -9.67
N ILE A 8 7.16 -11.44 -9.03
CA ILE A 8 8.40 -11.14 -8.32
C ILE A 8 9.40 -10.66 -9.37
N TRP A 9 9.73 -9.38 -9.29
CA TRP A 9 10.29 -8.64 -10.41
C TRP A 9 11.60 -9.22 -10.93
N GLU A 10 12.45 -9.69 -10.02
CA GLU A 10 13.76 -10.26 -10.32
C GLU A 10 13.74 -11.76 -10.68
N TRP A 11 12.58 -12.42 -10.69
CA TRP A 11 12.47 -13.86 -10.99
C TRP A 11 12.18 -14.18 -12.47
N GLY A 12 12.03 -13.17 -13.32
CA GLY A 12 11.72 -13.37 -14.75
C GLY A 12 10.32 -13.95 -15.01
N VAL A 13 9.39 -13.77 -14.07
CA VAL A 13 8.02 -14.31 -14.14
C VAL A 13 6.93 -13.24 -14.25
N ALA A 14 7.31 -11.96 -14.32
CA ALA A 14 6.35 -10.85 -14.42
C ALA A 14 5.52 -10.85 -15.72
N ASP A 15 5.95 -11.62 -16.72
CA ASP A 15 5.31 -11.74 -18.03
C ASP A 15 4.20 -12.79 -18.11
N ARG A 16 3.98 -13.56 -17.04
CA ARG A 16 3.04 -14.70 -17.01
C ARG A 16 1.62 -14.28 -17.37
N ALA A 17 1.19 -13.13 -16.85
CA ALA A 17 -0.11 -12.57 -17.14
C ALA A 17 -0.29 -12.25 -18.63
N TYR A 18 0.70 -11.60 -19.25
CA TYR A 18 0.68 -11.30 -20.68
C TYR A 18 0.77 -12.55 -21.53
N ASN A 19 1.59 -13.52 -21.14
CA ASN A 19 1.71 -14.80 -21.82
C ASN A 19 0.34 -15.52 -21.87
N LEU A 20 -0.35 -15.64 -20.73
CA LEU A 20 -1.68 -16.24 -20.66
C LEU A 20 -2.70 -15.48 -21.52
N ALA A 21 -2.79 -14.16 -21.37
CA ALA A 21 -3.75 -13.35 -22.13
C ALA A 21 -3.51 -13.45 -23.64
N ASN A 22 -2.25 -13.32 -24.09
CA ASN A 22 -1.88 -13.38 -25.50
C ASN A 22 -2.15 -14.75 -26.14
N ASN A 23 -2.20 -15.82 -25.33
CA ASN A 23 -2.52 -17.18 -25.77
C ASN A 23 -4.01 -17.55 -25.61
N GLY A 24 -4.89 -16.55 -25.45
CA GLY A 24 -6.34 -16.77 -25.49
C GLY A 24 -6.98 -17.15 -24.16
N TYR A 25 -6.23 -17.15 -23.05
CA TYR A 25 -6.78 -17.42 -21.73
C TYR A 25 -7.31 -16.13 -21.11
N GLY A 26 -8.54 -16.16 -20.57
CA GLY A 26 -9.01 -15.11 -19.68
C GLY A 26 -8.14 -15.01 -18.42
N VAL A 27 -7.67 -13.82 -18.06
CA VAL A 27 -6.76 -13.54 -16.95
C VAL A 27 -7.44 -12.62 -15.94
N ILE A 28 -7.37 -12.99 -14.67
CA ILE A 28 -7.63 -12.09 -13.54
C ILE A 28 -6.27 -11.70 -12.95
N TYR A 29 -5.97 -10.42 -12.90
CA TYR A 29 -4.77 -9.94 -12.24
C TYR A 29 -4.90 -10.06 -10.73
N ASN A 30 -3.94 -10.78 -10.13
CA ASN A 30 -3.88 -11.06 -8.71
C ASN A 30 -2.41 -11.00 -8.25
N GLN A 31 -1.69 -10.01 -8.76
CA GLN A 31 -0.25 -9.89 -8.66
C GLN A 31 0.23 -9.83 -7.20
N ALA A 32 1.05 -10.79 -6.79
CA ALA A 32 1.44 -10.96 -5.39
C ALA A 32 2.22 -9.76 -4.83
N THR A 33 2.93 -8.99 -5.67
CA THR A 33 3.64 -7.81 -5.17
C THR A 33 2.71 -6.64 -4.77
N HIS A 34 1.43 -6.66 -5.19
CA HIS A 34 0.50 -5.53 -5.03
C HIS A 34 -0.87 -5.91 -4.43
N LEU A 35 -1.32 -7.14 -4.63
CA LEU A 35 -2.70 -7.58 -4.38
C LEU A 35 -2.81 -8.74 -3.38
N TYR A 36 -1.70 -9.14 -2.76
CA TYR A 36 -1.70 -10.11 -1.67
C TYR A 36 -1.70 -9.38 -0.33
N PHE A 37 -2.87 -9.41 0.32
CA PHE A 37 -3.16 -8.72 1.58
C PHE A 37 -2.84 -9.57 2.82
N ASP A 38 -2.11 -10.66 2.66
CA ASP A 38 -1.40 -11.36 3.72
C ASP A 38 0.04 -10.84 3.87
N HIS A 39 0.51 -9.96 2.96
CA HIS A 39 1.79 -9.27 3.11
C HIS A 39 1.71 -8.08 4.08
N PRO A 40 2.81 -7.74 4.81
CA PRO A 40 2.92 -6.59 5.69
C PRO A 40 2.51 -5.28 5.04
N TYR A 41 2.03 -4.33 5.83
CA TYR A 41 1.83 -2.96 5.37
C TYR A 41 3.12 -2.16 5.28
N GLU A 42 4.17 -2.53 6.00
CA GLU A 42 5.46 -1.84 5.96
C GLU A 42 6.59 -2.81 6.36
N PRO A 43 7.85 -2.52 6.01
CA PRO A 43 8.97 -3.43 6.26
C PRO A 43 9.48 -3.36 7.71
N ASP A 44 8.60 -3.56 8.69
CA ASP A 44 8.92 -3.58 10.13
C ASP A 44 8.81 -5.02 10.67
N PRO A 45 9.75 -5.50 11.51
CA PRO A 45 9.69 -6.86 12.08
C PRO A 45 8.48 -7.11 12.97
N SER A 46 7.82 -6.05 13.45
CA SER A 46 6.60 -6.11 14.27
C SER A 46 5.33 -6.21 13.43
N GLU A 47 5.41 -6.02 12.11
CA GLU A 47 4.27 -6.16 11.21
C GLU A 47 3.89 -7.61 10.98
N ARG A 48 2.59 -7.84 10.82
CA ARG A 48 2.04 -9.15 10.52
C ARG A 48 2.16 -9.45 9.03
N GLY A 49 2.37 -10.72 8.70
CA GLY A 49 2.20 -11.23 7.35
C GLY A 49 3.41 -12.00 6.84
N TYR A 50 3.18 -12.79 5.80
CA TYR A 50 4.27 -13.36 5.01
C TYR A 50 4.83 -12.31 4.04
N TYR A 51 5.96 -12.57 3.40
CA TYR A 51 6.63 -11.54 2.58
C TYR A 51 7.46 -12.21 1.48
N TRP A 52 6.93 -13.29 0.92
CA TRP A 52 7.67 -14.12 -0.03
C TRP A 52 7.81 -13.44 -1.40
N ALA A 53 6.90 -12.52 -1.76
CA ALA A 53 6.96 -11.74 -3.01
C ALA A 53 7.54 -10.33 -2.81
N PRO A 54 6.84 -9.33 -2.22
CA PRO A 54 7.43 -8.08 -1.79
C PRO A 54 7.71 -8.10 -0.28
N ARG A 55 8.50 -7.12 0.20
CA ARG A 55 8.67 -6.92 1.64
C ARG A 55 7.43 -6.33 2.31
N PHE A 56 6.62 -5.57 1.57
CA PHE A 56 5.36 -4.98 2.04
C PHE A 56 4.45 -4.60 0.87
N THR A 57 3.16 -4.43 1.18
CA THR A 57 2.09 -3.95 0.30
C THR A 57 1.17 -3.02 1.09
N ASP A 58 1.52 -1.74 1.15
CA ASP A 58 0.68 -0.72 1.81
C ASP A 58 -0.46 -0.25 0.90
N THR A 59 -1.35 0.58 1.46
CA THR A 59 -2.47 1.16 0.72
C THR A 59 -2.01 1.96 -0.50
N ARG A 60 -0.89 2.69 -0.40
CA ARG A 60 -0.34 3.47 -1.52
C ARG A 60 0.15 2.58 -2.65
N LYS A 61 0.86 1.49 -2.33
CA LYS A 61 1.34 0.53 -3.30
C LYS A 61 0.18 -0.12 -4.06
N THR A 62 -0.84 -0.58 -3.35
CA THR A 62 -2.06 -1.13 -3.99
C THR A 62 -2.76 -0.08 -4.85
N PHE A 63 -2.93 1.16 -4.37
CA PHE A 63 -3.54 2.25 -5.14
C PHE A 63 -2.76 2.60 -6.41
N SER A 64 -1.43 2.45 -6.37
CA SER A 64 -0.53 2.82 -7.45
C SER A 64 -0.44 1.77 -8.56
N PHE A 65 -1.16 0.65 -8.43
CA PHE A 65 -1.13 -0.44 -9.40
C PHE A 65 -1.71 0.01 -10.76
N MET A 66 -0.94 -0.22 -11.83
CA MET A 66 -1.26 0.14 -13.21
C MET A 66 -1.54 -1.14 -14.02
N PRO A 67 -2.80 -1.55 -14.20
CA PRO A 67 -3.15 -2.79 -14.89
C PRO A 67 -2.78 -2.79 -16.40
N ASP A 68 -2.88 -1.65 -17.08
CA ASP A 68 -2.64 -1.56 -18.53
C ASP A 68 -1.15 -1.61 -18.93
N ASP A 69 -0.25 -1.46 -17.95
CA ASP A 69 1.18 -1.72 -18.08
C ASP A 69 1.73 -2.36 -16.80
N LEU A 70 1.69 -3.70 -16.73
CA LEU A 70 2.16 -4.45 -15.58
C LEU A 70 3.62 -4.17 -15.23
N TYR A 71 4.49 -3.95 -16.22
CA TYR A 71 5.92 -3.70 -16.00
C TYR A 71 6.20 -2.31 -15.44
N ALA A 72 5.33 -1.33 -15.68
CA ALA A 72 5.44 -0.01 -15.08
C ALA A 72 5.32 -0.02 -13.55
N ASN A 73 4.83 -1.13 -12.96
CA ASN A 73 4.74 -1.32 -11.51
C ASN A 73 6.04 -1.82 -10.85
N ALA A 74 7.11 -2.04 -11.63
CA ALA A 74 8.41 -2.42 -11.09
C ALA A 74 8.94 -1.32 -10.16
N ASP A 75 9.25 -1.70 -8.92
CA ASP A 75 9.66 -0.78 -7.86
C ASP A 75 10.93 -1.27 -7.12
N ALA A 76 10.82 -2.41 -6.43
CA ALA A 76 11.89 -2.97 -5.62
C ALA A 76 11.86 -4.50 -5.67
N LYS A 77 13.05 -5.11 -5.68
CA LYS A 77 13.29 -6.54 -5.52
C LYS A 77 12.79 -7.00 -4.14
N ARG A 78 12.66 -8.31 -3.92
CA ARG A 78 12.20 -8.86 -2.64
C ARG A 78 13.04 -8.40 -1.44
N ASN A 79 14.35 -8.20 -1.66
CA ASN A 79 15.29 -7.73 -0.63
C ASN A 79 15.24 -6.20 -0.39
N GLY A 80 14.39 -5.47 -1.09
CA GLY A 80 14.23 -4.01 -0.98
C GLY A 80 15.15 -3.18 -1.88
N ALA A 81 16.08 -3.80 -2.61
CA ALA A 81 16.88 -3.08 -3.60
C ALA A 81 16.01 -2.60 -4.77
N PRO A 82 16.24 -1.41 -5.34
CA PRO A 82 15.45 -0.91 -6.47
C PRO A 82 15.57 -1.83 -7.69
N ILE A 83 14.52 -1.87 -8.51
CA ILE A 83 14.52 -2.51 -9.83
C ILE A 83 13.73 -1.65 -10.82
N THR A 84 14.26 -1.50 -12.02
CA THR A 84 13.65 -0.69 -13.07
C THR A 84 12.73 -1.51 -13.97
N LYS A 85 11.75 -0.84 -14.61
CA LYS A 85 10.93 -1.43 -15.68
C LYS A 85 11.79 -2.10 -16.77
N GLN A 86 12.91 -1.49 -17.12
CA GLN A 86 13.82 -2.02 -18.14
C GLN A 86 14.46 -3.35 -17.72
N GLU A 87 14.95 -3.45 -16.48
CA GLU A 87 15.50 -4.72 -15.96
C GLU A 87 14.46 -5.85 -15.99
N VAL A 88 13.20 -5.55 -15.64
CA VAL A 88 12.11 -6.54 -15.69
C VAL A 88 11.79 -6.94 -17.15
N LEU A 89 11.76 -5.98 -18.08
CA LEU A 89 11.53 -6.24 -19.50
C LEU A 89 12.67 -7.05 -20.15
N ASP A 90 13.91 -6.86 -19.70
CA ASP A 90 15.07 -7.60 -20.21
C ASP A 90 15.02 -9.08 -19.79
N ALA A 91 14.46 -9.36 -18.60
CA ALA A 91 14.24 -10.72 -18.11
C ALA A 91 12.95 -11.39 -18.65
N ALA A 92 12.02 -10.60 -19.19
CA ALA A 92 10.73 -11.09 -19.67
C ALA A 92 10.82 -11.75 -21.06
N THR A 93 10.08 -12.86 -21.24
CA THR A 93 9.92 -13.52 -22.54
C THR A 93 8.80 -12.88 -23.38
N VAL A 94 7.74 -12.38 -22.73
CA VAL A 94 6.60 -11.70 -23.38
C VAL A 94 6.55 -10.23 -22.97
N LYS A 95 6.98 -9.32 -23.84
CA LYS A 95 7.15 -7.89 -23.47
C LYS A 95 5.90 -7.03 -23.65
N THR A 96 4.92 -7.49 -24.44
CA THR A 96 3.75 -6.70 -24.81
C THR A 96 2.46 -7.49 -24.62
N LEU A 97 1.43 -6.85 -24.10
CA LEU A 97 0.07 -7.37 -24.07
C LEU A 97 -0.60 -7.11 -25.43
N THR A 98 -0.85 -8.15 -26.21
CA THR A 98 -1.47 -8.07 -27.54
C THR A 98 -2.95 -8.45 -27.54
N ARG A 99 -3.42 -9.08 -26.45
CA ARG A 99 -4.83 -9.46 -26.24
C ARG A 99 -5.38 -8.88 -24.92
N PRO A 100 -5.50 -7.56 -24.81
CA PRO A 100 -6.00 -6.93 -23.58
C PRO A 100 -7.45 -7.28 -23.27
N ASP A 101 -8.24 -7.67 -24.29
CA ASP A 101 -9.60 -8.20 -24.16
C ASP A 101 -9.68 -9.47 -23.28
N ASN A 102 -8.57 -10.18 -23.15
CA ASN A 102 -8.48 -11.36 -22.28
C ASN A 102 -8.14 -11.02 -20.83
N VAL A 103 -7.87 -9.77 -20.49
CA VAL A 103 -7.71 -9.33 -19.09
C VAL A 103 -9.10 -8.98 -18.56
N LEU A 104 -9.65 -9.86 -17.70
CA LEU A 104 -11.04 -9.81 -17.27
C LEU A 104 -11.27 -8.96 -16.01
N GLY A 105 -10.21 -8.60 -15.28
CA GLY A 105 -10.31 -7.77 -14.09
C GLY A 105 -9.21 -8.00 -13.06
N LEU A 106 -9.47 -7.51 -11.85
CA LEU A 106 -8.55 -7.47 -10.71
C LEU A 106 -9.14 -8.25 -9.53
N GLN A 107 -8.26 -8.92 -8.77
CA GLN A 107 -8.61 -9.60 -7.52
C GLN A 107 -7.49 -9.37 -6.50
N ALA A 108 -7.86 -9.06 -5.25
CA ALA A 108 -6.95 -9.17 -4.12
C ALA A 108 -7.18 -10.49 -3.37
N SER A 109 -6.11 -11.04 -2.82
CA SER A 109 -6.13 -12.28 -2.06
C SER A 109 -5.70 -12.03 -0.63
N ILE A 110 -6.27 -12.75 0.32
CA ILE A 110 -5.84 -12.74 1.72
C ILE A 110 -5.70 -14.18 2.18
N TRP A 111 -4.45 -14.61 2.33
CA TRP A 111 -4.10 -15.93 2.84
C TRP A 111 -3.98 -15.88 4.36
N SER A 112 -4.47 -16.92 5.05
CA SER A 112 -4.78 -16.85 6.47
C SER A 112 -3.78 -17.56 7.39
N GLU A 113 -2.60 -17.95 6.91
CA GLU A 113 -1.60 -18.70 7.69
C GLU A 113 -1.25 -17.99 9.01
N THR A 114 -1.15 -16.66 8.98
CA THR A 114 -0.84 -15.83 10.16
C THR A 114 -2.03 -15.00 10.66
N ILE A 115 -3.22 -15.22 10.10
CA ILE A 115 -4.46 -14.50 10.41
C ILE A 115 -5.41 -15.46 11.12
N ARG A 116 -5.45 -15.36 12.45
CA ARG A 116 -6.11 -16.33 13.34
C ARG A 116 -7.38 -15.81 14.01
N SER A 117 -7.77 -14.57 13.72
CA SER A 117 -8.97 -13.95 14.26
C SER A 117 -9.55 -12.93 13.28
N ASP A 118 -10.84 -12.62 13.44
CA ASP A 118 -11.56 -11.67 12.59
C ASP A 118 -10.91 -10.27 12.63
N GLY A 119 -10.53 -9.79 13.82
CA GLY A 119 -9.81 -8.51 13.92
C GLY A 119 -8.44 -8.52 13.22
N GLN A 120 -7.76 -9.67 13.12
CA GLN A 120 -6.53 -9.77 12.33
C GLN A 120 -6.85 -9.72 10.83
N PHE A 121 -7.91 -10.39 10.40
CA PHE A 121 -8.39 -10.34 9.02
C PHE A 121 -8.75 -8.92 8.61
N GLU A 122 -9.52 -8.20 9.44
CA GLU A 122 -9.90 -6.82 9.22
C GLU A 122 -8.68 -5.90 9.15
N SER A 123 -7.72 -6.04 10.07
CA SER A 123 -6.50 -5.22 10.07
C SER A 123 -5.64 -5.45 8.82
N MET A 124 -5.57 -6.69 8.34
CA MET A 124 -4.82 -7.05 7.12
C MET A 124 -5.55 -6.64 5.84
N THR A 125 -6.88 -6.50 5.89
CA THR A 125 -7.71 -6.15 4.71
C THR A 125 -7.88 -4.65 4.55
N PHE A 126 -8.18 -3.95 5.64
CA PHE A 126 -8.50 -2.53 5.63
C PHE A 126 -7.34 -1.69 6.18
N PRO A 127 -6.99 -0.58 5.51
CA PRO A 127 -7.79 0.10 4.49
C PRO A 127 -7.41 -0.18 3.02
N ARG A 128 -6.42 -1.03 2.74
CA ARG A 128 -5.94 -1.26 1.36
C ARG A 128 -6.96 -1.89 0.41
N LEU A 129 -8.01 -2.53 0.93
CA LEU A 129 -9.15 -2.97 0.11
C LEU A 129 -9.84 -1.81 -0.62
N PHE A 130 -9.93 -0.61 -0.03
CA PHE A 130 -10.46 0.55 -0.73
C PHE A 130 -9.59 0.95 -1.92
N ALA A 131 -8.27 0.82 -1.80
CA ALA A 131 -7.34 1.11 -2.89
C ALA A 131 -7.47 0.10 -4.04
N MET A 132 -7.68 -1.18 -3.71
CA MET A 132 -7.99 -2.20 -4.71
C MET A 132 -9.31 -1.91 -5.41
N ALA A 133 -10.37 -1.58 -4.65
CA ALA A 133 -11.67 -1.25 -5.22
C ALA A 133 -11.59 -0.04 -6.16
N GLU A 134 -10.84 1.00 -5.78
CA GLU A 134 -10.59 2.16 -6.64
C GLU A 134 -9.97 1.72 -7.98
N ARG A 135 -8.86 0.98 -7.95
CA ARG A 135 -8.16 0.55 -9.19
C ARG A 135 -8.93 -0.49 -9.99
N ALA A 136 -9.76 -1.30 -9.36
CA ALA A 136 -10.64 -2.24 -10.05
C ALA A 136 -11.76 -1.53 -10.82
N TRP A 137 -12.19 -0.35 -10.35
CA TRP A 137 -13.32 0.38 -10.91
C TRP A 137 -12.90 1.52 -11.85
N HIS A 138 -11.86 2.26 -11.49
CA HIS A 138 -11.44 3.48 -12.15
C HIS A 138 -10.03 3.37 -12.71
N ARG A 139 -9.88 3.75 -13.99
CA ARG A 139 -8.60 3.99 -14.64
C ARG A 139 -8.24 5.47 -14.53
N ALA A 140 -7.18 5.77 -13.79
CA ALA A 140 -6.72 7.12 -13.58
C ALA A 140 -5.83 7.63 -14.73
N GLU A 141 -5.80 8.95 -14.92
CA GLU A 141 -5.00 9.59 -15.99
C GLU A 141 -3.49 9.42 -15.83
N TRP A 142 -3.01 9.03 -14.65
CA TRP A 142 -1.58 8.86 -14.38
C TRP A 142 -1.07 7.46 -14.68
N GLU A 143 -1.95 6.50 -14.97
CA GLU A 143 -1.58 5.11 -15.21
C GLU A 143 -0.81 4.96 -16.52
N ALA A 144 0.26 4.17 -16.49
CA ALA A 144 0.95 3.77 -17.72
C ALA A 144 0.07 2.83 -18.55
N SER A 145 0.25 2.86 -19.87
CA SER A 145 -0.54 2.06 -20.80
C SER A 145 0.27 1.64 -22.01
N THR A 146 0.41 0.33 -22.18
CA THR A 146 1.11 -0.26 -23.32
C THR A 146 0.36 -0.05 -24.64
N GLN A 147 -0.97 0.06 -24.61
CA GLN A 147 -1.79 0.25 -25.81
C GLN A 147 -1.66 1.64 -26.41
N THR A 148 -1.56 2.67 -25.55
CA THR A 148 -1.49 4.08 -25.97
C THR A 148 -0.07 4.63 -25.97
N GLY A 149 0.91 3.89 -25.42
CA GLY A 149 2.28 4.38 -25.21
C GLY A 149 2.38 5.45 -24.12
N GLN A 150 1.35 5.58 -23.28
CA GLN A 150 1.34 6.53 -22.18
C GLN A 150 2.26 6.04 -21.06
N GLU A 151 3.20 6.89 -20.64
CA GLU A 151 4.04 6.64 -19.47
C GLU A 151 3.35 7.06 -18.17
N ALA A 152 3.77 6.46 -17.06
CA ALA A 152 3.23 6.77 -15.74
C ALA A 152 3.54 8.22 -15.33
N ASN A 153 2.57 8.92 -14.73
CA ASN A 153 2.77 10.28 -14.24
C ASN A 153 2.82 10.33 -12.70
N GLN A 154 4.03 10.37 -12.13
CA GLN A 154 4.23 10.38 -10.69
C GLN A 154 3.58 11.58 -9.99
N THR A 155 3.63 12.77 -10.58
CA THR A 155 3.08 13.98 -9.97
C THR A 155 1.56 13.89 -9.86
N LYS A 156 0.87 13.52 -10.95
CA LYS A 156 -0.58 13.29 -10.95
C LYS A 156 -0.96 12.17 -9.99
N ARG A 157 -0.21 11.06 -9.96
CA ARG A 157 -0.44 9.95 -9.01
C ARG A 157 -0.31 10.40 -7.55
N ASN A 158 0.66 11.26 -7.23
CA ASN A 158 0.82 11.78 -5.88
C ASN A 158 -0.34 12.68 -5.45
N ILE A 159 -0.82 13.54 -6.37
CA ILE A 159 -2.00 14.39 -6.13
C ILE A 159 -3.23 13.51 -5.89
N ASP A 160 -3.46 12.54 -6.76
CA ASP A 160 -4.62 11.65 -6.69
C ASP A 160 -4.60 10.78 -5.42
N TYR A 161 -3.45 10.17 -5.09
CA TYR A 161 -3.31 9.43 -3.84
C TYR A 161 -3.54 10.31 -2.60
N ASN A 162 -3.08 11.56 -2.61
CA ASN A 162 -3.32 12.47 -1.50
C ASN A 162 -4.82 12.75 -1.32
N LEU A 163 -5.57 12.96 -2.41
CA LEU A 163 -7.02 13.11 -2.36
C LEU A 163 -7.69 11.84 -1.79
N PHE A 164 -7.32 10.68 -2.32
CA PHE A 164 -7.81 9.37 -1.87
C PHE A 164 -7.51 9.13 -0.37
N ALA A 165 -6.29 9.38 0.09
CA ALA A 165 -5.89 9.18 1.47
C ALA A 165 -6.62 10.13 2.44
N ASN A 166 -6.84 11.39 2.03
CA ASN A 166 -7.66 12.33 2.81
C ASN A 166 -9.12 11.89 2.86
N GLN A 167 -9.68 11.37 1.76
CA GLN A 167 -11.04 10.84 1.75
C GLN A 167 -11.18 9.63 2.68
N LEU A 168 -10.18 8.74 2.69
CA LEU A 168 -10.17 7.62 3.64
C LEU A 168 -10.18 8.10 5.09
N ALA A 169 -9.29 9.02 5.44
CA ALA A 169 -9.14 9.51 6.82
C ALA A 169 -10.38 10.26 7.32
N ASN A 170 -10.88 11.20 6.52
CA ASN A 170 -11.90 12.15 6.95
C ASN A 170 -13.33 11.62 6.77
N TYR A 171 -13.52 10.64 5.90
CA TYR A 171 -14.83 10.06 5.64
C TYR A 171 -14.85 8.58 6.05
N TRP A 172 -14.14 7.71 5.33
CA TRP A 172 -14.31 6.25 5.46
C TRP A 172 -13.92 5.66 6.82
N PHE A 173 -12.86 6.16 7.44
CA PHE A 173 -12.41 5.65 8.75
C PHE A 173 -13.46 5.83 9.85
N PRO A 174 -14.09 7.01 10.02
CA PRO A 174 -15.25 7.17 10.89
C PRO A 174 -16.38 6.15 10.66
N GLN A 175 -16.69 5.80 9.41
CA GLN A 175 -17.76 4.82 9.14
C GLN A 175 -17.33 3.39 9.44
N LEU A 176 -16.10 3.00 9.11
CA LEU A 176 -15.56 1.69 9.49
C LEU A 176 -15.57 1.53 11.02
N GLU A 177 -15.19 2.59 11.73
CA GLU A 177 -15.22 2.65 13.19
C GLU A 177 -16.63 2.50 13.74
N GLN A 178 -17.60 3.24 13.20
CA GLN A 178 -19.02 3.10 13.59
C GLN A 178 -19.56 1.68 13.35
N GLN A 179 -19.05 0.99 12.34
CA GLN A 179 -19.41 -0.40 12.02
C GLN A 179 -18.61 -1.44 12.82
N GLY A 180 -17.67 -1.01 13.68
CA GLY A 180 -16.84 -1.89 14.48
C GLY A 180 -15.73 -2.61 13.70
N VAL A 181 -15.38 -2.16 12.49
CA VAL A 181 -14.36 -2.79 11.65
C VAL A 181 -12.95 -2.43 12.15
N GLY A 182 -12.18 -3.45 12.50
CA GLY A 182 -10.82 -3.38 13.01
C GLY A 182 -9.74 -3.01 11.98
N PHE A 183 -9.91 -1.94 11.18
CA PHE A 183 -8.91 -1.53 10.19
C PHE A 183 -7.55 -1.15 10.81
N ARG A 184 -6.45 -1.33 10.06
CA ARG A 184 -5.10 -0.99 10.53
C ARG A 184 -4.92 0.52 10.63
N LEU A 185 -4.53 0.97 11.83
CA LEU A 185 -4.01 2.32 12.05
C LEU A 185 -2.49 2.36 11.76
N PRO A 186 -2.01 3.25 10.88
CA PRO A 186 -0.59 3.37 10.60
C PRO A 186 0.16 3.96 11.80
N VAL A 187 1.41 3.57 11.96
CA VAL A 187 2.31 4.24 12.89
C VAL A 187 2.71 5.60 12.30
N PRO A 188 2.67 6.70 13.08
CA PRO A 188 3.15 7.99 12.59
C PRO A 188 4.65 7.96 12.31
N GLY A 189 5.05 8.68 11.26
CA GLY A 189 6.42 9.11 11.07
C GLY A 189 6.67 10.35 11.92
N GLY A 190 7.88 10.50 12.46
CA GLY A 190 8.25 11.73 13.13
C GLY A 190 9.75 11.94 13.25
N VAL A 191 10.13 13.21 13.40
CA VAL A 191 11.51 13.69 13.53
C VAL A 191 11.53 14.91 14.45
N ILE A 192 12.62 15.09 15.20
CA ILE A 192 12.86 16.30 15.98
C ILE A 192 13.90 17.13 15.25
N GLU A 193 13.51 18.31 14.77
CA GLU A 193 14.40 19.25 14.09
C GLU A 193 14.48 20.54 14.90
N SER A 194 15.68 20.92 15.32
CA SER A 194 15.90 22.12 16.15
C SER A 194 15.01 22.16 17.41
N GLY A 195 14.79 21.01 18.03
CA GLY A 195 13.95 20.86 19.22
C GLY A 195 12.44 20.91 18.96
N ILE A 196 12.00 20.92 17.69
CA ILE A 196 10.58 20.93 17.29
C ILE A 196 10.20 19.56 16.75
N LEU A 197 9.13 18.97 17.28
CA LEU A 197 8.57 17.72 16.76
C LEU A 197 7.83 17.97 15.44
N LYS A 198 8.26 17.28 14.38
CA LYS A 198 7.49 17.15 13.14
C LYS A 198 6.96 15.73 13.04
N ALA A 199 5.67 15.59 12.77
CA ALA A 199 5.04 14.28 12.61
C ALA A 199 4.08 14.25 11.43
N ASN A 200 3.94 13.09 10.79
CA ASN A 200 2.98 12.86 9.73
C ASN A 200 2.41 11.44 9.77
N SER A 201 1.37 11.22 8.97
CA SER A 201 0.71 9.93 8.79
C SER A 201 0.45 9.72 7.30
N PRO A 202 0.46 8.46 6.79
CA PRO A 202 0.07 8.17 5.41
C PRO A 202 -1.40 8.49 5.10
N PHE A 203 -2.22 8.76 6.12
CA PHE A 203 -3.60 9.20 6.00
C PHE A 203 -3.77 10.58 6.67
N PRO A 204 -3.61 11.69 5.92
CA PRO A 204 -3.82 13.03 6.45
C PRO A 204 -5.27 13.20 6.90
N GLY A 205 -5.47 13.50 8.18
CA GLY A 205 -6.78 13.52 8.84
C GLY A 205 -6.86 12.59 10.05
N LEU A 206 -6.00 11.56 10.13
CA LEU A 206 -5.82 10.82 11.37
C LEU A 206 -5.17 11.70 12.44
N THR A 207 -5.74 11.69 13.63
CA THR A 207 -5.14 12.32 14.78
C THR A 207 -3.86 11.60 15.16
N ILE A 208 -2.79 12.36 15.38
CA ILE A 208 -1.52 11.89 15.90
C ILE A 208 -1.43 12.32 17.37
N GLU A 209 -0.95 11.43 18.22
CA GLU A 209 -0.59 11.75 19.59
C GLU A 209 0.89 11.49 19.82
N TYR A 210 1.46 12.25 20.75
CA TYR A 210 2.83 12.07 21.22
C TYR A 210 2.90 11.98 22.73
N SER A 211 3.97 11.35 23.23
CA SER A 211 4.28 11.27 24.65
C SER A 211 5.75 11.59 24.90
N THR A 212 6.02 12.40 25.92
CA THR A 212 7.36 12.77 26.40
C THR A 212 7.71 12.12 27.75
N ASP A 213 6.82 11.27 28.28
CA ASP A 213 6.93 10.62 29.59
C ASP A 213 6.82 9.08 29.48
N ASN A 214 7.38 8.55 28.38
CA ASN A 214 7.42 7.11 28.10
C ASN A 214 6.03 6.43 28.06
N GLY A 215 5.02 7.15 27.57
CA GLY A 215 3.68 6.65 27.34
C GLY A 215 2.75 6.75 28.55
N ALA A 216 3.16 7.44 29.62
CA ALA A 216 2.33 7.66 30.80
C ALA A 216 1.20 8.67 30.53
N SER A 217 1.45 9.68 29.71
CA SER A 217 0.44 10.60 29.19
C SER A 217 0.64 10.86 27.70
N TRP A 218 -0.45 11.20 27.01
CA TRP A 218 -0.48 11.43 25.57
C TRP A 218 -1.08 12.80 25.28
N GLN A 219 -0.47 13.52 24.34
CA GLN A 219 -0.90 14.84 23.90
C GLN A 219 -1.18 14.79 22.41
N THR A 220 -2.25 15.44 21.97
CA THR A 220 -2.56 15.56 20.54
C THR A 220 -1.50 16.43 19.85
N TYR A 221 -0.94 15.93 18.75
CA TYR A 221 -0.01 16.67 17.91
C TYR A 221 -0.77 17.71 17.07
N ASP A 222 -0.40 18.98 17.21
CA ASP A 222 -0.88 20.07 16.37
C ASP A 222 0.23 20.52 15.42
N ALA A 223 0.06 20.27 14.12
CA ALA A 223 1.04 20.66 13.11
C ALA A 223 1.17 22.19 12.97
N ALA A 224 0.12 22.96 13.26
CA ALA A 224 0.15 24.42 13.20
C ALA A 224 0.91 25.03 14.40
N ASN A 225 0.93 24.31 15.53
CA ASN A 225 1.63 24.70 16.76
C ASN A 225 2.55 23.55 17.23
N ALA A 226 3.45 23.13 16.33
CA ALA A 226 4.32 21.98 16.56
C ALA A 226 5.10 22.10 17.89
N PRO A 227 5.07 21.07 18.77
CA PRO A 227 5.56 21.20 20.13
C PRO A 227 7.09 21.17 20.18
N HIS A 228 7.64 21.93 21.13
CA HIS A 228 9.05 21.82 21.50
C HIS A 228 9.26 20.64 22.45
N VAL A 229 10.12 19.71 22.06
CA VAL A 229 10.37 18.46 22.80
C VAL A 229 11.84 18.08 22.76
N THR A 230 12.24 17.20 23.68
CA THR A 230 13.54 16.53 23.66
C THR A 230 13.29 15.03 23.64
N ALA A 231 14.12 14.29 22.90
CA ALA A 231 14.04 12.84 22.88
C ALA A 231 14.29 12.23 24.28
N PRO A 232 13.70 11.07 24.61
CA PRO A 232 12.85 10.24 23.75
C PRO A 232 11.42 10.77 23.62
N VAL A 233 10.83 10.60 22.44
CA VAL A 233 9.42 10.93 22.16
C VAL A 233 8.74 9.70 21.56
N GLN A 234 7.55 9.35 22.07
CA GLN A 234 6.73 8.29 21.52
C GLN A 234 5.61 8.85 20.64
N LEU A 235 5.21 8.14 19.59
CA LEU A 235 4.12 8.55 18.69
C LEU A 235 3.13 7.42 18.46
N ARG A 236 1.85 7.76 18.26
CA ARG A 236 0.79 6.85 17.80
C ARG A 236 -0.27 7.62 17.00
N THR A 237 -0.98 6.94 16.10
CA THR A 237 -2.25 7.47 15.57
C THR A 237 -3.42 6.98 16.42
N ILE A 238 -4.52 7.72 16.39
CA ILE A 238 -5.78 7.39 17.08
C ILE A 238 -6.97 7.52 16.12
N SER A 239 -7.93 6.61 16.25
CA SER A 239 -9.27 6.67 15.66
C SER A 239 -10.25 6.14 16.71
N GLY A 240 -11.15 7.01 17.18
CA GLY A 240 -12.01 6.78 18.35
C GLY A 240 -11.25 6.17 19.51
N ASP A 241 -11.61 4.95 19.91
CA ASP A 241 -11.01 4.27 21.06
C ASP A 241 -9.78 3.42 20.71
N ARG A 242 -9.41 3.33 19.42
CA ARG A 242 -8.30 2.51 18.93
C ARG A 242 -7.07 3.35 18.66
N VAL A 243 -5.92 2.75 18.94
CA VAL A 243 -4.61 3.37 18.69
C VAL A 243 -3.73 2.46 17.84
N SER A 244 -2.83 3.04 17.06
CA SER A 244 -1.76 2.27 16.41
C SER A 244 -0.79 1.69 17.46
N ARG A 245 0.12 0.82 17.01
CA ARG A 245 1.33 0.57 17.80
C ARG A 245 2.13 1.87 17.96
N VAL A 246 2.98 1.89 18.98
CA VAL A 246 3.80 3.05 19.33
C VAL A 246 5.15 3.02 18.59
N SER A 247 5.52 4.10 17.92
CA SER A 247 6.91 4.35 17.49
C SER A 247 7.65 5.21 18.51
N LYS A 248 8.98 5.16 18.46
CA LYS A 248 9.87 5.96 19.33
C LYS A 248 10.88 6.72 18.49
N ILE A 249 10.98 8.02 18.72
CA ILE A 249 12.09 8.86 18.31
C ILE A 249 13.12 8.80 19.44
N GLN A 250 14.36 8.43 19.08
CA GLN A 250 15.50 8.35 20.00
C GLN A 250 16.34 9.63 19.96
#